data_AF-A0A075B2E2-F1
#
_entry.id   AF-A0A075B2E2-F1
#
_cell.length_a   1.000
_cell.length_b   1.000
_cell.length_c   1.000
_cell.angle_alpha   90.00
_cell.angle_beta   90.00
_cell.angle_gamma   90.00
#
_symmetry.space_group_name_H-M   'P 1'
#
loop_
_entity.id
_entity.type
_entity.pdbx_description
1 polymer ?
#
loop_
_entity_poly.entity_id
_entity_poly.type
_entity_poly.pdbx_seq_one_letter_code
_entity_poly.pdbx_strand_id
1 'polypeptide(L)'
;MNTSWDSIRKETRMVELAIDNQISKITSLMATDLSGTDSLAQEIISNLSNLNNQIAKMNQYIESLPVENTILLKTLQRHKDGAFNYEKEFRRIQDVLRQKKEEQELLKSYNK
;
A
#
# COMPACT_ATOMS: atom_id res chain seq x y z
N MET A 1 -4.86 -12.38 -24.07
CA MET A 1 -3.87 -13.17 -23.29
C MET A 1 -4.57 -13.62 -22.02
N ASN A 2 -4.74 -14.93 -21.79
CA ASN A 2 -5.31 -15.43 -20.54
C ASN A 2 -4.25 -15.32 -19.44
N THR A 3 -4.33 -14.26 -18.63
CA THR A 3 -3.50 -14.14 -17.42
C THR A 3 -3.90 -15.26 -16.46
N SER A 4 -2.94 -16.10 -16.07
CA SER A 4 -3.19 -17.19 -15.13
C SER A 4 -3.36 -16.66 -13.70
N TRP A 5 -4.15 -17.35 -12.87
CA TRP A 5 -4.28 -17.04 -11.45
C TRP A 5 -2.94 -16.89 -10.74
N ASP A 6 -1.99 -17.79 -11.03
CA ASP A 6 -0.67 -17.77 -10.41
C ASP A 6 0.13 -16.51 -10.77
N SER A 7 -0.03 -15.97 -11.99
CA SER A 7 0.61 -14.71 -12.38
C SER A 7 0.05 -13.54 -11.57
N ILE A 8 -1.28 -13.42 -11.51
CA ILE A 8 -1.95 -12.35 -10.76
C ILE A 8 -1.57 -12.43 -9.28
N ARG A 9 -1.59 -13.63 -8.69
CA ARG A 9 -1.21 -13.84 -7.28
C ARG A 9 0.24 -13.43 -7.02
N LYS A 10 1.17 -13.81 -7.91
CA LYS A 10 2.59 -13.43 -7.78
C LYS A 10 2.78 -11.92 -7.87
N GLU A 11 2.16 -11.26 -8.86
CA GLU A 11 2.20 -9.81 -9.02
C GLU A 11 1.62 -9.10 -7.79
N THR A 12 0.46 -9.55 -7.29
CA THR A 12 -0.17 -9.04 -6.07
C THR A 12 0.81 -9.08 -4.91
N ARG A 13 1.46 -10.25 -4.70
CA ARG A 13 2.43 -10.42 -3.60
C ARG A 13 3.66 -9.51 -3.74
N MET A 14 4.14 -9.28 -4.95
CA MET A 14 5.27 -8.37 -5.20
C MET A 14 4.92 -6.92 -4.84
N VAL A 15 3.69 -6.49 -5.15
CA VAL A 15 3.22 -5.14 -4.77
C VAL A 15 3.11 -5.00 -3.25
N GLU A 16 2.57 -6.01 -2.55
CA GLU A 16 2.52 -6.00 -1.07
C GLU A 16 3.91 -5.86 -0.45
N LEU A 17 4.90 -6.63 -0.93
CA LEU A 17 6.28 -6.54 -0.44
C LEU A 17 6.91 -5.17 -0.69
N ALA A 18 6.57 -4.51 -1.81
CA ALA A 18 7.02 -3.16 -2.09
C ALA A 18 6.42 -2.16 -1.09
N ILE A 19 5.12 -2.28 -0.79
CA ILE A 19 4.44 -1.43 0.20
C ILE A 19 5.04 -1.65 1.59
N ASP A 20 5.27 -2.90 2.01
CA ASP A 20 5.92 -3.23 3.30
C ASP A 20 7.27 -2.50 3.45
N ASN A 21 8.10 -2.55 2.40
CA ASN A 21 9.40 -1.90 2.38
C ASN A 21 9.28 -0.37 2.45
N GLN A 22 8.36 0.20 1.67
CA GLN A 22 8.15 1.65 1.61
C GLN A 22 7.58 2.20 2.93
N ILE A 23 6.64 1.48 3.57
CA ILE A 23 6.13 1.81 4.91
C ILE A 23 7.28 1.82 5.93
N SER A 24 8.11 0.78 5.92
CA SER A 24 9.27 0.70 6.81
C SER A 24 10.24 1.87 6.60
N LYS A 25 10.50 2.21 5.34
CA LYS A 25 11.41 3.30 4.95
C LYS A 25 10.87 4.67 5.34
N ILE A 26 9.59 4.96 5.08
CA ILE A 26 8.99 6.26 5.43
C ILE A 26 8.91 6.43 6.95
N THR A 27 8.59 5.38 7.70
CA THR A 27 8.63 5.41 9.18
C THR A 27 10.03 5.71 9.70
N SER A 28 11.07 5.09 9.12
CA SER A 28 12.47 5.39 9.48
C SER A 28 12.83 6.85 9.19
N LEU A 29 12.46 7.37 8.03
CA LEU A 29 12.74 8.77 7.67
C LEU A 29 12.04 9.74 8.61
N MET A 30 10.76 9.51 8.95
CA MET A 30 10.03 10.36 9.90
C MET A 30 10.68 10.48 11.29
N ALA A 31 11.56 9.56 11.65
CA ALA A 31 12.33 9.61 12.89
C ALA A 31 13.63 10.42 12.77
N THR A 32 14.23 10.51 11.57
CA THR A 32 15.57 11.10 11.37
C THR A 32 15.58 12.36 10.50
N ASP A 33 14.83 12.35 9.39
CA ASP A 33 14.80 13.40 8.38
C ASP A 33 13.52 13.31 7.56
N LEU A 34 12.81 14.43 7.41
CA LEU A 34 11.59 14.50 6.60
C LEU A 34 11.87 14.65 5.09
N SER A 35 13.15 14.80 4.68
CA SER A 35 13.50 14.83 3.27
C SER A 35 13.12 13.51 2.59
N GLY A 36 12.51 13.61 1.39
CA GLY A 36 12.11 12.44 0.62
C GLY A 36 10.85 11.70 1.10
N THR A 37 10.24 12.07 2.24
CA THR A 37 9.00 11.42 2.70
C THR A 37 7.85 11.63 1.73
N ASP A 38 7.83 12.76 1.00
CA ASP A 38 6.78 13.06 0.02
C ASP A 38 6.86 12.16 -1.21
N SER A 39 8.07 11.91 -1.73
CA SER A 39 8.28 10.97 -2.84
C SER A 39 7.81 9.57 -2.43
N LEU A 40 8.22 9.11 -1.25
CA LEU A 40 7.81 7.80 -0.75
C LEU A 40 6.31 7.70 -0.50
N ALA A 41 5.68 8.76 0.01
CA ALA A 41 4.23 8.79 0.17
C ALA A 41 3.51 8.65 -1.18
N GLN A 42 3.99 9.31 -2.24
CA GLN A 42 3.43 9.16 -3.58
C GLN A 42 3.65 7.76 -4.16
N GLU A 43 4.82 7.17 -3.94
CA GLU A 43 5.08 5.79 -4.37
C GLU A 43 4.17 4.78 -3.64
N ILE A 44 3.92 4.96 -2.34
CA ILE A 44 2.99 4.12 -1.57
C ILE A 44 1.57 4.27 -2.13
N ILE A 45 1.11 5.49 -2.43
CA ILE A 45 -0.21 5.73 -3.06
C ILE A 45 -0.32 5.00 -4.40
N SER A 46 0.72 5.09 -5.23
CA SER A 46 0.77 4.39 -6.53
C SER A 46 0.69 2.87 -6.35
N ASN A 47 1.45 2.31 -5.41
CA ASN A 47 1.45 0.87 -5.14
C ASN A 47 0.15 0.39 -4.49
N LEU A 48 -0.50 1.17 -3.62
CA LEU A 48 -1.83 0.85 -3.10
C LEU A 48 -2.88 0.80 -4.21
N SER A 49 -2.84 1.76 -5.14
CA SER A 49 -3.69 1.74 -6.33
C SER A 49 -3.43 0.49 -7.18
N ASN A 50 -2.15 0.15 -7.41
CA ASN A 50 -1.78 -1.07 -8.13
C ASN A 50 -2.26 -2.34 -7.41
N LEU A 51 -2.12 -2.42 -6.09
CA LEU A 51 -2.59 -3.55 -5.28
C LEU A 51 -4.11 -3.74 -5.44
N ASN A 52 -4.88 -2.65 -5.34
CA ASN A 52 -6.33 -2.68 -5.54
C ASN A 52 -6.70 -3.14 -6.98
N ASN A 53 -5.94 -2.72 -7.99
CA ASN A 53 -6.13 -3.20 -9.36
C ASN A 53 -5.83 -4.71 -9.50
N GLN A 54 -4.79 -5.21 -8.84
CA GLN A 54 -4.48 -6.65 -8.86
C GLN A 54 -5.56 -7.48 -8.13
N ILE A 55 -6.06 -6.99 -7.00
CA ILE A 55 -7.20 -7.61 -6.29
C ILE A 55 -8.46 -7.63 -7.17
N ALA A 56 -8.72 -6.57 -7.93
CA ALA A 56 -9.83 -6.55 -8.88
C ALA A 56 -9.67 -7.61 -9.98
N LYS A 57 -8.46 -7.78 -10.53
CA LYS A 57 -8.17 -8.86 -11.50
C LYS A 57 -8.35 -10.25 -10.89
N MET A 58 -7.95 -10.46 -9.62
CA MET A 58 -8.19 -11.73 -8.91
C MET A 58 -9.68 -12.01 -8.75
N ASN A 59 -10.47 -10.98 -8.41
CA ASN A 59 -11.93 -11.09 -8.30
C ASN A 59 -12.57 -11.48 -9.65
N GLN A 60 -12.21 -10.78 -10.73
CA GLN A 60 -12.67 -11.08 -12.09
C GLN A 60 -12.28 -12.50 -12.53
N TYR A 61 -11.06 -12.94 -12.21
CA TYR A 61 -10.63 -14.31 -12.51
C TYR A 61 -11.55 -15.33 -11.83
N ILE A 62 -11.86 -15.15 -10.55
CA ILE A 62 -12.73 -16.06 -9.80
C ILE A 62 -14.15 -16.04 -10.37
N GLU A 63 -14.69 -14.87 -10.70
CA GLU A 63 -16.03 -14.71 -11.30
C GLU A 63 -16.14 -15.39 -12.67
N SER A 64 -15.02 -15.51 -13.40
CA SER A 64 -14.99 -16.21 -14.70
C SER A 64 -14.99 -17.74 -14.59
N LEU A 65 -14.79 -18.30 -13.39
CA LEU A 65 -14.75 -19.75 -13.21
C LEU A 65 -16.16 -20.35 -13.26
N PRO A 66 -16.34 -21.53 -13.90
CA PRO A 66 -17.64 -22.16 -14.01
C PRO A 66 -18.18 -22.69 -12.67
N VAL A 67 -17.30 -22.87 -11.68
CA VAL A 67 -17.62 -23.37 -10.35
C VAL A 67 -16.87 -22.53 -9.32
N GLU A 68 -17.54 -22.25 -8.21
CA GLU A 68 -16.95 -21.56 -7.08
C GLU A 68 -15.73 -22.34 -6.55
N ASN A 69 -14.63 -21.61 -6.31
CA ASN A 69 -13.43 -22.18 -5.71
C ASN A 69 -13.11 -21.50 -4.38
N THR A 70 -13.49 -22.17 -3.28
CA THR A 70 -13.32 -21.66 -1.92
C THR A 70 -11.87 -21.33 -1.56
N ILE A 71 -10.88 -22.04 -2.13
CA ILE A 71 -9.46 -21.77 -1.86
C ILE A 71 -9.05 -20.44 -2.48
N LEU A 72 -9.49 -20.18 -3.72
CA LEU A 72 -9.21 -18.91 -4.40
C LEU A 72 -9.92 -17.75 -3.71
N LEU A 73 -11.17 -17.94 -3.28
CA LEU A 73 -11.92 -16.95 -2.50
C LEU A 73 -11.24 -16.60 -1.16
N LYS A 74 -10.79 -17.61 -0.41
CA LYS A 74 -10.03 -17.39 0.83
C LYS A 74 -8.71 -16.64 0.57
N THR A 75 -8.05 -16.95 -0.55
CA THR A 75 -6.82 -16.26 -0.96
C THR A 75 -7.10 -14.79 -1.32
N LEU A 76 -8.14 -14.54 -2.12
CA LEU A 76 -8.61 -13.18 -2.44
C LEU A 76 -8.93 -12.39 -1.16
N GLN A 77 -9.64 -13.01 -0.20
CA GLN A 77 -9.99 -12.34 1.05
C GLN A 77 -8.75 -11.90 1.83
N ARG A 78 -7.72 -12.75 1.91
CA ARG A 78 -6.45 -12.39 2.57
C ARG A 78 -5.79 -11.16 1.94
N HIS A 79 -5.80 -11.06 0.61
CA HIS A 79 -5.25 -9.89 -0.08
C HIS A 79 -6.10 -8.62 0.15
N LYS A 80 -7.43 -8.75 0.19
CA LYS A 80 -8.34 -7.64 0.57
C LYS A 80 -8.07 -7.15 1.99
N ASP A 81 -7.90 -8.06 2.95
CA ASP A 81 -7.57 -7.73 4.34
C ASP A 81 -6.18 -7.06 4.43
N GLY A 82 -5.20 -7.56 3.67
CA GLY A 82 -3.88 -6.95 3.54
C GLY A 82 -3.93 -5.51 3.03
N ALA A 83 -4.63 -5.28 1.91
CA ALA A 83 -4.82 -3.95 1.34
C ALA A 83 -5.49 -2.98 2.34
N PHE A 84 -6.54 -3.43 3.03
CA PHE A 84 -7.19 -2.63 4.07
C PHE A 84 -6.22 -2.22 5.19
N ASN A 85 -5.39 -3.16 5.65
CA ASN A 85 -4.39 -2.89 6.69
C ASN A 85 -3.33 -1.89 6.21
N TYR A 86 -2.85 -2.02 4.97
CA TYR A 86 -1.90 -1.07 4.39
C TYR A 86 -2.48 0.33 4.27
N GLU A 87 -3.71 0.46 3.78
CA GLU A 87 -4.37 1.77 3.69
C GLU A 87 -4.56 2.40 5.07
N LYS A 88 -4.93 1.60 6.06
CA LYS A 88 -5.10 2.07 7.44
C LYS A 88 -3.78 2.56 8.03
N GLU A 89 -2.71 1.79 7.90
CA GLU A 89 -1.40 2.21 8.43
C GLU A 89 -0.85 3.41 7.67
N PHE A 90 -1.01 3.45 6.35
CA PHE A 90 -0.56 4.59 5.56
C PHE A 90 -1.31 5.88 5.92
N ARG A 91 -2.63 5.83 6.17
CA ARG A 91 -3.38 6.97 6.70
C ARG A 91 -2.80 7.48 8.02
N ARG A 92 -2.48 6.57 8.95
CA ARG A 92 -1.82 6.91 10.22
C ARG A 92 -0.48 7.60 10.00
N ILE A 93 0.33 7.08 9.07
CA ILE A 93 1.62 7.66 8.69
C ILE A 93 1.44 9.07 8.14
N GLN A 94 0.47 9.30 7.26
CA GLN A 94 0.19 10.62 6.68
C GLN A 94 -0.19 11.64 7.77
N ASP A 95 -1.02 11.26 8.74
CA ASP A 95 -1.40 12.13 9.84
C ASP A 95 -0.19 12.53 10.70
N VAL A 96 0.67 11.57 11.05
CA VAL A 96 1.89 11.85 11.82
C VAL A 96 2.87 12.69 11.00
N LEU A 97 3.00 12.43 9.70
CA LEU A 97 3.88 13.20 8.83
C LEU A 97 3.43 14.67 8.72
N ARG A 98 2.12 14.90 8.59
CA ARG A 98 1.52 16.25 8.59
C ARG A 98 1.89 16.99 9.88
N GLN A 99 1.67 16.37 11.03
CA GLN A 99 2.00 16.96 12.34
C GLN A 99 3.49 17.33 12.45
N LYS A 100 4.39 16.44 12.04
CA LYS A 100 5.85 16.70 12.08
C LYS A 100 6.27 17.85 11.17
N LYS A 101 5.64 17.99 10.00
CA LYS A 101 5.91 19.11 9.10
C LYS A 101 5.40 20.43 9.65
N GLU A 102 4.19 20.43 10.22
CA GLU A 102 3.63 21.61 10.90
C GLU A 102 4.53 22.07 12.06
N GLU A 103 5.04 21.13 12.87
CA GLU A 103 6.00 21.42 13.94
C GLU A 103 7.30 22.06 13.41
N GLN A 104 7.88 21.51 12.33
CA GLN A 104 9.07 22.09 11.70
C GLN A 104 8.83 23.49 11.15
N GLU A 105 7.69 23.75 10.52
CA GLU A 105 7.36 25.09 9.99
C GLU A 105 7.12 26.11 11.11
N LEU A 106 6.49 25.70 12.21
CA LEU A 106 6.36 26.55 13.41
C LEU A 106 7.74 26.90 13.99
N LEU A 107 8.63 25.91 14.16
CA LEU A 107 9.99 26.17 14.66
C LEU A 107 10.77 27.12 13.74
N LYS A 108 10.62 27.03 12.42
CA LYS A 108 11.24 27.97 11.47
C LYS A 108 10.69 29.39 11.60
N SER A 109 9.39 29.54 11.86
CA SER A 109 8.76 30.87 11.99
C SER A 109 9.11 31.56 13.30
N TYR A 110 9.31 30.82 14.40
CA TYR A 110 9.78 31.36 15.68
C TYR A 110 11.25 31.79 15.68
N ASN A 111 12.09 31.16 14.87
CA ASN A 111 13.53 31.43 14.80
C ASN A 111 13.91 32.48 13.73
N LYS A 112 12.92 33.21 13.19
CA LYS A 112 13.09 34.25 12.17
C LYS A 112 12.80 35.63 12.76
#